data_AF-A0AAU7DUC2-F1
#
_entry.id   AF-A0AAU7DUC2-F1
#
_cell.length_a   1.000
_cell.length_b   1.000
_cell.length_c   1.000
_cell.angle_alpha   90.00
_cell.angle_beta   90.00
_cell.angle_gamma   90.00
#
_symmetry.space_group_name_H-M   'P 1'
#
loop_
_entity.id
_entity.type
_entity.pdbx_description
1 polymer ?
#
loop_
_entity_poly.entity_id
_entity_poly.type
_entity_poly.pdbx_seq_one_letter_code
_entity_poly.pdbx_strand_id
1 'polypeptide(L)'
;MERNPAGSKVSKMTNVKDGGTTTESPTSAVFGQQHLSVAAVAKRIAVAPATLRTWDRRYGLGPSMHQTGAHRRYSHDDVLRLSLMRLWIFRGVTSAQAASCALAADLGEIDSRQLEQDLQAEVLKSTEGTLIEQESEIKVIEPVRHATVTSINHLRVANGAPTNPWQARCADVVSAALHDDYDACSAALWVEPNADLIQWWKRLVRPALERIASHTVLATPGQSPKMLVFRIVLEQLQRITRDDSGVFAGHPSKLRDMVLVFTPDSERLSLSAHVLAAALVGGNVNGRLVSGPESPKSIVELVAMARPVAAVYVADQRPPNTELLEQLISHYPQLPIFIGLGGSEPLAPSLQVPQVSKIRSFAALFHEIVAIANNPSFGSDYWQDQTRLVSLEHLR
;
A
#
# COMPACT_ATOMS: atom_id res chain seq x y z
N MET A 1 42.19 -3.91 -59.20
CA MET A 1 41.37 -3.14 -58.23
C MET A 1 42.21 -2.99 -56.98
N GLU A 2 43.15 -2.04 -56.86
CA GLU A 2 43.18 -0.66 -57.43
C GLU A 2 41.96 0.18 -57.03
N ARG A 3 42.05 1.44 -56.55
CA ARG A 3 43.19 2.34 -56.22
C ARG A 3 42.82 3.05 -54.89
N ASN A 4 43.72 3.16 -53.92
CA ASN A 4 44.69 4.26 -53.67
C ASN A 4 44.04 5.57 -53.10
N PRO A 5 44.66 6.27 -52.12
CA PRO A 5 44.00 7.34 -51.36
C PRO A 5 44.35 8.76 -51.87
N ALA A 6 43.74 9.78 -51.24
CA ALA A 6 44.26 11.15 -51.27
C ALA A 6 43.93 11.91 -49.98
N GLY A 7 44.87 12.73 -49.52
CA GLY A 7 44.64 13.82 -48.58
C GLY A 7 45.75 14.86 -48.72
N SER A 8 45.39 16.13 -48.85
CA SER A 8 46.32 17.25 -48.62
C SER A 8 45.60 18.58 -48.43
N LYS A 9 46.27 19.49 -47.75
CA LYS A 9 45.93 20.91 -47.59
C LYS A 9 46.22 21.68 -48.88
N VAL A 10 45.47 22.74 -49.15
CA VAL A 10 46.02 24.05 -49.59
C VAL A 10 45.24 25.15 -48.85
N SER A 11 45.77 26.37 -48.78
CA SER A 11 45.20 27.51 -48.05
C SER A 11 45.31 28.81 -48.87
N LYS A 12 44.85 29.92 -48.27
CA LYS A 12 44.69 31.30 -48.79
C LYS A 12 43.44 31.52 -49.66
N MET A 13 42.60 32.56 -49.49
CA MET A 13 42.69 33.92 -48.89
C MET A 13 42.91 35.03 -49.92
N THR A 14 41.83 35.73 -50.24
CA THR A 14 41.80 37.15 -50.61
C THR A 14 40.68 37.84 -49.83
N ASN A 15 40.82 39.15 -49.58
CA ASN A 15 39.95 39.94 -48.72
C ASN A 15 39.78 41.31 -49.36
N VAL A 16 38.55 41.81 -49.45
CA VAL A 16 38.24 43.18 -49.87
C VAL A 16 37.27 43.76 -48.84
N LYS A 17 37.65 44.88 -48.24
CA LYS A 17 36.79 45.70 -47.38
C LYS A 17 36.18 46.82 -48.20
N ASP A 18 34.93 47.14 -47.89
CA ASP A 18 34.43 48.47 -47.50
C ASP A 18 33.07 48.22 -46.79
N GLY A 19 32.59 49.01 -45.81
CA GLY A 19 33.05 50.31 -45.33
C GLY A 19 32.00 51.39 -45.62
N GLY A 20 31.04 51.68 -44.75
CA GLY A 20 30.64 51.07 -43.48
C GLY A 20 29.67 51.99 -42.72
N THR A 21 28.91 51.49 -41.74
CA THR A 21 28.09 52.31 -40.83
C THR A 21 28.08 51.71 -39.42
N THR A 22 28.49 52.52 -38.44
CA THR A 22 28.50 52.12 -37.03
C THR A 22 27.11 52.26 -36.43
N THR A 23 26.48 51.14 -36.11
CA THR A 23 25.44 51.07 -35.07
C THR A 23 25.93 50.07 -34.03
N GLU A 24 26.47 50.57 -32.91
CA GLU A 24 26.98 49.73 -31.84
C GLU A 24 25.82 48.96 -31.20
N SER A 25 25.76 47.66 -31.44
CA SER A 25 24.88 46.77 -30.68
C SER A 25 25.37 46.77 -29.23
N PRO A 26 24.58 47.20 -28.24
CA PRO A 26 25.04 47.29 -26.87
C PRO A 26 25.27 45.88 -26.32
N THR A 27 26.55 45.55 -26.15
CA THR A 27 27.10 44.48 -25.28
C THR A 27 26.09 43.39 -24.91
N SER A 28 26.03 42.32 -25.71
CA SER A 28 25.54 41.02 -25.23
C SER A 28 26.44 40.58 -24.08
N ALA A 29 26.03 40.93 -22.85
CA ALA A 29 26.82 40.72 -21.66
C ALA A 29 27.13 39.23 -21.52
N VAL A 30 28.40 38.87 -21.65
CA VAL A 30 28.88 37.51 -21.41
C VAL A 30 28.81 37.26 -19.90
N PHE A 31 27.61 36.89 -19.42
CA PHE A 31 27.41 36.31 -18.11
C PHE A 31 28.19 35.00 -18.07
N GLY A 32 29.45 35.10 -17.63
CA GLY A 32 30.38 33.97 -17.63
C GLY A 32 29.82 32.85 -16.77
N GLN A 33 29.29 31.81 -17.41
CA GLN A 33 28.79 30.62 -16.73
C GLN A 33 29.96 29.97 -15.98
N GLN A 34 30.03 30.19 -14.66
CA GLN A 34 31.14 29.71 -13.85
C GLN A 34 31.03 28.20 -13.69
N HIS A 35 31.75 27.44 -14.52
CA HIS A 35 31.68 25.98 -14.46
C HIS A 35 32.25 25.46 -13.12
N LEU A 36 31.37 24.94 -12.27
CA LEU A 36 31.65 24.55 -10.88
C LEU A 36 32.44 23.24 -10.80
N SER A 37 33.32 23.13 -9.80
CA SER A 37 34.05 21.89 -9.53
C SER A 37 33.17 20.86 -8.81
N VAL A 38 33.52 19.57 -8.90
CA VAL A 38 32.81 18.47 -8.19
C VAL A 38 32.59 18.79 -6.71
N ALA A 39 33.60 19.37 -6.03
CA ALA A 39 33.52 19.70 -4.61
C ALA A 39 32.55 20.86 -4.32
N ALA A 40 32.50 21.86 -5.20
CA ALA A 40 31.57 22.98 -5.07
C ALA A 40 30.11 22.53 -5.29
N VAL A 41 29.86 21.71 -6.31
CA VAL A 41 28.51 21.14 -6.56
C VAL A 41 28.09 20.22 -5.42
N ALA A 42 28.97 19.30 -4.98
CA ALA A 42 28.70 18.39 -3.87
C ALA A 42 28.30 19.13 -2.59
N LYS A 43 28.99 20.23 -2.26
CA LYS A 43 28.63 21.10 -1.13
C LYS A 43 27.29 21.80 -1.35
N ARG A 44 27.00 22.31 -2.56
CA ARG A 44 25.76 23.06 -2.85
C ARG A 44 24.49 22.21 -2.72
N ILE A 45 24.54 20.94 -3.14
CA ILE A 45 23.36 20.04 -3.09
C ILE A 45 23.39 19.03 -1.92
N ALA A 46 24.27 19.23 -0.93
CA ALA A 46 24.45 18.37 0.23
C ALA A 46 24.56 16.86 -0.11
N VAL A 47 25.56 16.50 -0.92
CA VAL A 47 25.94 15.09 -1.19
C VAL A 47 27.46 14.90 -1.14
N ALA A 48 27.92 13.65 -0.99
CA ALA A 48 29.34 13.35 -1.10
C ALA A 48 29.83 13.47 -2.58
N PRO A 49 31.08 13.92 -2.84
CA PRO A 49 31.66 13.93 -4.19
C PRO A 49 31.72 12.57 -4.88
N ALA A 50 31.70 11.46 -4.11
CA ALA A 50 31.59 10.10 -4.63
C ALA A 50 30.19 9.80 -5.19
N THR A 51 29.14 10.34 -4.59
CA THR A 51 27.74 10.21 -5.03
C THR A 51 27.55 10.82 -6.42
N LEU A 52 28.10 12.03 -6.65
CA LEU A 52 28.08 12.67 -7.98
C LEU A 52 28.76 11.82 -9.06
N ARG A 53 29.90 11.18 -8.76
CA ARG A 53 30.57 10.24 -9.68
C ARG A 53 29.74 8.97 -9.93
N THR A 54 28.94 8.56 -8.96
CA THR A 54 28.07 7.39 -9.07
C THR A 54 26.84 7.70 -9.92
N TRP A 55 26.23 8.88 -9.75
CA TRP A 55 25.07 9.32 -10.55
C TRP A 55 25.43 9.59 -12.01
N ASP A 56 26.57 10.23 -12.25
CA ASP A 56 27.19 10.33 -13.58
C ASP A 56 27.35 8.94 -14.23
N ARG A 57 28.10 8.02 -13.61
CA ARG A 57 28.37 6.69 -14.19
C ARG A 57 27.13 5.80 -14.35
N ARG A 58 26.14 5.90 -13.45
CA ARG A 58 24.96 5.02 -13.43
C ARG A 58 23.76 5.58 -14.20
N TYR A 59 23.60 6.89 -14.23
CA TYR A 59 22.40 7.56 -14.74
C TYR A 59 22.68 8.66 -15.77
N GLY A 60 23.94 9.00 -16.07
CA GLY A 60 24.27 10.03 -17.05
C GLY A 60 24.17 11.48 -16.55
N LEU A 61 23.91 11.71 -15.26
CA LEU A 61 23.99 13.07 -14.66
C LEU A 61 25.45 13.47 -14.40
N GLY A 62 26.22 13.52 -15.47
CA GLY A 62 27.57 14.02 -15.53
C GLY A 62 27.64 15.52 -15.83
N PRO A 63 28.85 16.10 -15.85
CA PRO A 63 29.06 17.42 -16.39
C PRO A 63 28.94 17.42 -17.92
N SER A 64 28.10 18.27 -18.53
CA SER A 64 27.84 18.26 -19.97
C SER A 64 29.08 18.53 -20.84
N MET A 65 30.14 19.14 -20.29
CA MET A 65 31.39 19.46 -20.99
C MET A 65 32.58 18.69 -20.40
N HIS A 66 32.53 17.35 -20.43
CA HIS A 66 33.67 16.52 -20.03
C HIS A 66 34.63 16.24 -21.20
N GLN A 67 35.92 16.49 -20.98
CA GLN A 67 37.01 15.98 -21.81
C GLN A 67 37.84 14.96 -21.02
N THR A 68 38.16 13.83 -21.63
CA THR A 68 38.93 12.75 -21.01
C THR A 68 40.30 13.27 -20.55
N GLY A 69 40.58 13.16 -19.25
CA GLY A 69 41.81 13.68 -18.63
C GLY A 69 41.68 15.07 -17.98
N ALA A 70 40.60 15.82 -18.24
CA ALA A 70 40.36 17.12 -17.62
C ALA A 70 39.58 17.02 -16.28
N HIS A 71 39.77 17.99 -15.40
CA HIS A 71 38.97 18.12 -14.17
C HIS A 71 37.48 18.36 -14.51
N ARG A 72 36.60 17.55 -13.89
CA ARG A 72 35.14 17.65 -14.01
C ARG A 72 34.64 19.04 -13.61
N ARG A 73 33.89 19.66 -14.53
CA ARG A 73 33.40 21.03 -14.48
C ARG A 73 31.94 21.06 -14.93
N TYR A 74 31.05 21.36 -13.99
CA TYR A 74 29.60 21.34 -14.18
C TYR A 74 29.09 22.72 -14.63
N SER A 75 28.21 22.75 -15.62
CA SER A 75 27.46 23.94 -16.05
C SER A 75 26.41 24.38 -15.02
N HIS A 76 25.68 25.46 -15.27
CA HIS A 76 24.51 25.82 -14.46
C HIS A 76 23.41 24.74 -14.60
N ASP A 77 23.11 24.36 -15.84
CA ASP A 77 22.13 23.34 -16.23
C ASP A 77 22.39 21.98 -15.54
N ASP A 78 23.64 21.54 -15.48
CA ASP A 78 24.01 20.28 -14.82
C ASP A 78 23.66 20.35 -13.33
N VAL A 79 23.87 21.51 -12.70
CA VAL A 79 23.56 21.74 -11.28
C VAL A 79 22.06 21.83 -11.04
N LEU A 80 21.27 22.38 -11.98
CA LEU A 80 19.80 22.35 -11.91
C LEU A 80 19.29 20.90 -11.96
N ARG A 81 19.75 20.08 -12.92
CA ARG A 81 19.37 18.65 -13.02
C ARG A 81 19.76 17.86 -11.77
N LEU A 82 20.97 18.08 -11.25
CA LEU A 82 21.42 17.45 -10.01
C LEU A 82 20.63 17.91 -8.77
N SER A 83 20.16 19.16 -8.75
CA SER A 83 19.33 19.70 -7.67
C SER A 83 17.90 19.15 -7.71
N LEU A 84 17.29 19.03 -8.89
CA LEU A 84 15.99 18.38 -9.11
C LEU A 84 16.02 16.91 -8.68
N MET A 85 17.05 16.17 -9.14
CA MET A 85 17.27 14.78 -8.73
C MET A 85 17.39 14.66 -7.20
N ARG A 86 18.13 15.57 -6.55
CA ARG A 86 18.29 15.58 -5.09
C ARG A 86 16.98 15.91 -4.36
N LEU A 87 16.21 16.87 -4.85
CA LEU A 87 14.92 17.28 -4.27
C LEU A 87 13.86 16.18 -4.39
N TRP A 88 13.80 15.47 -5.53
CA TRP A 88 12.92 14.31 -5.67
C TRP A 88 13.35 13.14 -4.79
N ILE A 89 14.64 12.92 -4.57
CA ILE A 89 15.13 11.91 -3.60
C ILE A 89 14.72 12.28 -2.16
N PHE A 90 14.75 13.57 -1.78
CA PHE A 90 14.18 14.01 -0.49
C PHE A 90 12.66 13.81 -0.43
N ARG A 91 11.94 13.95 -1.55
CA ARG A 91 10.51 13.66 -1.69
C ARG A 91 10.21 12.15 -1.92
N GLY A 92 11.12 11.26 -1.56
CA GLY A 92 10.93 9.80 -1.56
C GLY A 92 11.06 9.10 -2.92
N VAL A 93 11.38 9.81 -4.00
CA VAL A 93 11.51 9.20 -5.34
C VAL A 93 12.83 8.43 -5.46
N THR A 94 12.79 7.22 -6.02
CA THR A 94 14.00 6.39 -6.19
C THR A 94 15.06 7.10 -7.05
N SER A 95 16.34 6.85 -6.79
CA SER A 95 17.43 7.55 -7.50
C SER A 95 17.49 7.23 -9.00
N ALA A 96 16.83 6.17 -9.48
CA ALA A 96 16.70 5.91 -10.92
C ALA A 96 15.59 6.75 -11.57
N GLN A 97 14.42 6.85 -10.93
CA GLN A 97 13.30 7.66 -11.40
C GLN A 97 13.63 9.16 -11.29
N ALA A 98 14.16 9.61 -10.15
CA ALA A 98 14.58 11.00 -9.94
C ALA A 98 15.65 11.46 -10.96
N ALA A 99 16.55 10.56 -11.36
CA ALA A 99 17.51 10.82 -12.44
C ALA A 99 16.83 10.92 -13.82
N SER A 100 15.93 9.99 -14.14
CA SER A 100 15.19 9.99 -15.41
C SER A 100 14.35 11.26 -15.58
N CYS A 101 13.61 11.66 -14.53
CA CYS A 101 12.84 12.91 -14.52
C CYS A 101 13.76 14.15 -14.61
N ALA A 102 14.97 14.12 -14.04
CA ALA A 102 15.90 15.25 -14.09
C ALA A 102 16.57 15.42 -15.46
N LEU A 103 16.76 14.34 -16.22
CA LEU A 103 17.19 14.41 -17.61
C LEU A 103 16.05 14.88 -18.54
N ALA A 104 14.81 14.47 -18.25
CA ALA A 104 13.63 14.82 -19.04
C ALA A 104 13.04 16.23 -18.74
N ALA A 105 13.49 16.89 -17.67
CA ALA A 105 13.01 18.22 -17.30
C ALA A 105 13.54 19.31 -18.26
N ASP A 106 12.62 20.15 -18.75
CA ASP A 106 12.99 21.40 -19.43
C ASP A 106 13.46 22.40 -18.38
N LEU A 107 14.71 22.85 -18.50
CA LEU A 107 15.30 23.80 -17.57
C LEU A 107 14.84 25.25 -17.81
N GLY A 108 14.24 25.53 -18.98
CA GLY A 108 13.71 26.87 -19.31
C GLY A 108 12.51 27.27 -18.46
N GLU A 109 11.75 26.30 -17.94
CA GLU A 109 10.58 26.55 -17.08
C GLU A 109 10.91 26.57 -15.57
N ILE A 110 12.17 26.33 -15.19
CA ILE A 110 12.55 26.04 -13.80
C ILE A 110 13.18 27.26 -13.12
N ASP A 111 12.48 27.83 -12.14
CA ASP A 111 13.07 28.86 -11.29
C ASP A 111 14.16 28.26 -10.38
N SER A 112 15.41 28.46 -10.83
CA SER A 112 16.64 28.16 -10.08
C SER A 112 16.62 28.63 -8.62
N ARG A 113 15.98 29.76 -8.30
CA ARG A 113 15.93 30.31 -6.93
C ARG A 113 14.97 29.51 -6.06
N GLN A 114 13.77 29.25 -6.54
CA GLN A 114 12.79 28.43 -5.82
C GLN A 114 13.32 27.00 -5.63
N LEU A 115 13.93 26.41 -6.66
CA LEU A 115 14.56 25.09 -6.57
C LEU A 115 15.67 25.03 -5.50
N GLU A 116 16.51 26.06 -5.40
CA GLU A 116 17.55 26.13 -4.37
C GLU A 116 16.98 26.37 -2.96
N GLN A 117 15.87 27.10 -2.82
CA GLN A 117 15.16 27.28 -1.55
C GLN A 117 14.46 25.99 -1.09
N ASP A 118 13.70 25.33 -1.97
CA ASP A 118 13.09 24.01 -1.73
C ASP A 118 14.15 23.00 -1.26
N LEU A 119 15.28 22.93 -1.97
CA LEU A 119 16.36 22.01 -1.64
C LEU A 119 17.02 22.32 -0.28
N GLN A 120 17.23 23.61 0.04
CA GLN A 120 17.76 24.00 1.36
C GLN A 120 16.78 23.68 2.49
N ALA A 121 15.47 23.84 2.27
CA ALA A 121 14.45 23.49 3.26
C ALA A 121 14.41 21.99 3.55
N GLU A 122 14.47 21.11 2.54
CA GLU A 122 14.52 19.66 2.79
C GLU A 122 15.84 19.19 3.41
N VAL A 123 16.97 19.82 3.08
CA VAL A 123 18.26 19.56 3.75
C VAL A 123 18.20 19.94 5.24
N LEU A 124 17.58 21.07 5.58
CA LEU A 124 17.44 21.53 6.96
C LEU A 124 16.58 20.56 7.79
N LYS A 125 15.36 20.23 7.32
CA LYS A 125 14.47 19.25 7.97
C LYS A 125 15.15 17.91 8.20
N SER A 126 15.91 17.42 7.21
CA SER A 126 16.66 16.16 7.30
C SER A 126 17.77 16.21 8.38
N THR A 127 18.32 17.39 8.64
CA THR A 127 19.33 17.61 9.67
C THR A 127 18.68 17.76 11.05
N GLU A 128 17.56 18.50 11.15
CA GLU A 128 16.76 18.64 12.37
C GLU A 128 16.21 17.29 12.86
N GLY A 129 15.73 16.44 11.95
CA GLY A 129 15.30 15.07 12.27
C GLY A 129 16.41 14.18 12.84
N THR A 130 17.69 14.52 12.61
CA THR A 130 18.84 13.80 13.21
C THR A 130 19.19 14.31 14.62
N LEU A 131 18.69 15.49 15.01
CA LEU A 131 18.94 16.12 16.31
C LEU A 131 17.80 15.89 17.32
N ILE A 132 16.58 15.65 16.84
CA ILE A 132 15.39 15.46 17.68
C ILE A 132 15.37 14.09 18.40
N GLU A 133 16.13 13.09 17.95
CA GLU A 133 16.20 11.76 18.60
C GLU A 133 16.99 11.74 19.94
N GLN A 134 17.53 12.87 20.42
CA GLN A 134 18.36 12.93 21.63
C GLN A 134 17.78 13.70 22.82
N GLU A 135 16.74 14.53 22.67
CA GLU A 135 16.14 15.29 23.78
C GLU A 135 14.62 15.09 23.89
N SER A 136 14.22 14.37 24.94
CA SER A 136 12.82 14.06 25.24
C SER A 136 12.25 14.99 26.31
N GLU A 137 11.27 15.83 25.98
CA GLU A 137 10.10 16.07 26.86
C GLU A 137 8.91 16.77 26.18
N ILE A 138 7.76 16.72 26.84
CA ILE A 138 6.41 16.94 26.30
C ILE A 138 6.05 18.43 26.09
N LYS A 139 5.51 18.78 24.91
CA LYS A 139 4.40 19.78 24.85
C LYS A 139 3.49 19.64 23.63
N VAL A 140 2.19 19.80 23.85
CA VAL A 140 1.13 19.79 22.82
C VAL A 140 0.93 21.20 22.23
N ILE A 141 0.93 21.31 20.90
CA ILE A 141 0.49 22.50 20.13
C ILE A 141 -0.23 22.02 18.85
N GLU A 142 -1.32 22.69 18.46
CA GLU A 142 -2.12 22.36 17.27
C GLU A 142 -1.47 22.83 15.94
N PRO A 143 -1.73 22.15 14.80
CA PRO A 143 -1.21 22.56 13.49
C PRO A 143 -1.99 23.75 12.90
N VAL A 144 -1.35 24.93 12.85
CA VAL A 144 -1.88 26.12 12.18
C VAL A 144 -1.86 25.94 10.65
N ARG A 145 -2.92 26.39 9.97
CA ARG A 145 -3.11 26.25 8.52
C ARG A 145 -2.45 27.38 7.74
N HIS A 146 -1.70 27.05 6.68
CA HIS A 146 -1.42 27.99 5.58
C HIS A 146 -1.63 27.35 4.19
N ALA A 147 -2.63 27.86 3.49
CA ALA A 147 -2.71 27.96 2.03
C ALA A 147 -2.47 29.46 1.68
N THR A 148 -2.30 29.93 0.43
CA THR A 148 -2.44 29.36 -0.93
C THR A 148 -1.07 29.36 -1.65
N VAL A 149 -0.81 29.50 -2.96
CA VAL A 149 -1.55 29.81 -4.22
C VAL A 149 -0.69 29.21 -5.39
N THR A 150 -1.23 28.45 -6.36
CA THR A 150 -1.84 28.91 -7.64
C THR A 150 -0.83 29.63 -8.56
N SER A 151 -0.62 29.29 -9.85
CA SER A 151 -1.02 28.20 -10.78
C SER A 151 -0.07 28.31 -12.02
N ILE A 152 -0.18 27.66 -13.19
CA ILE A 152 -1.29 26.95 -13.86
C ILE A 152 -0.81 25.96 -14.93
N ASN A 153 -1.47 24.80 -15.06
CA ASN A 153 -1.98 24.29 -16.35
C ASN A 153 -2.93 23.09 -16.13
N HIS A 154 -3.93 22.92 -16.99
CA HIS A 154 -5.05 21.99 -16.76
C HIS A 154 -5.24 20.97 -17.90
N LEU A 155 -5.51 19.72 -17.52
CA LEU A 155 -6.69 18.99 -18.03
C LEU A 155 -7.25 18.10 -16.91
N ARG A 156 -8.57 17.82 -16.95
CA ARG A 156 -9.38 17.74 -15.73
C ARG A 156 -10.14 16.42 -15.59
N VAL A 157 -9.72 15.58 -14.65
CA VAL A 157 -10.62 14.68 -13.90
C VAL A 157 -10.55 15.11 -12.44
N ALA A 158 -11.68 15.49 -11.86
CA ALA A 158 -11.71 16.02 -10.50
C ALA A 158 -11.78 14.89 -9.46
N ASN A 159 -10.72 14.73 -8.68
CA ASN A 159 -10.78 14.20 -7.33
C ASN A 159 -9.92 15.09 -6.45
N GLY A 160 -10.44 15.49 -5.29
CA GLY A 160 -9.72 16.40 -4.39
C GLY A 160 -8.50 15.73 -3.74
N ALA A 161 -7.58 16.56 -3.22
CA ALA A 161 -6.58 16.08 -2.27
C ALA A 161 -7.27 15.32 -1.11
N PRO A 162 -6.70 14.23 -0.59
CA PRO A 162 -7.35 13.38 0.40
C PRO A 162 -7.69 14.18 1.66
N THR A 163 -8.97 14.49 1.87
CA THR A 163 -9.49 15.28 3.00
C THR A 163 -9.59 14.45 4.29
N ASN A 164 -9.07 13.23 4.26
CA ASN A 164 -9.20 12.21 5.28
C ASN A 164 -7.91 11.36 5.28
N PRO A 165 -7.22 11.15 6.41
CA PRO A 165 -5.99 10.37 6.47
C PRO A 165 -6.13 8.94 5.93
N TRP A 166 -7.34 8.35 6.02
CA TRP A 166 -7.62 7.04 5.42
C TRP A 166 -7.54 7.05 3.88
N GLN A 167 -7.87 8.17 3.21
CA GLN A 167 -7.77 8.29 1.76
C GLN A 167 -6.32 8.46 1.29
N ALA A 168 -5.51 9.19 2.06
CA ALA A 168 -4.07 9.31 1.83
C ALA A 168 -3.42 7.93 1.94
N ARG A 169 -3.54 7.27 3.10
CA ARG A 169 -3.03 5.91 3.33
C ARG A 169 -3.51 4.90 2.29
N CYS A 170 -4.76 5.00 1.82
CA CYS A 170 -5.26 4.16 0.74
C CYS A 170 -4.58 4.42 -0.61
N ALA A 171 -4.22 5.66 -0.94
CA ALA A 171 -3.37 5.96 -2.09
C ALA A 171 -1.94 5.43 -1.89
N ASP A 172 -1.39 5.56 -0.68
CA ASP A 172 -0.03 5.10 -0.34
C ASP A 172 0.10 3.57 -0.48
N VAL A 173 -0.85 2.80 0.09
CA VAL A 173 -0.92 1.33 -0.07
C VAL A 173 -1.04 0.92 -1.54
N VAL A 174 -1.91 1.58 -2.32
CA VAL A 174 -2.06 1.29 -3.75
C VAL A 174 -0.77 1.60 -4.51
N SER A 175 -0.11 2.73 -4.22
CA SER A 175 1.13 3.14 -4.85
C SER A 175 2.27 2.16 -4.53
N ALA A 176 2.51 1.86 -3.26
CA ALA A 176 3.54 0.94 -2.82
C ALA A 176 3.32 -0.48 -3.37
N ALA A 177 2.09 -0.99 -3.30
CA ALA A 177 1.76 -2.31 -3.83
C ALA A 177 1.98 -2.41 -5.35
N LEU A 178 1.65 -1.36 -6.12
CA LEU A 178 1.89 -1.32 -7.57
C LEU A 178 3.37 -1.25 -7.95
N HIS A 179 4.24 -0.80 -7.05
CA HIS A 179 5.70 -0.77 -7.22
C HIS A 179 6.42 -1.98 -6.58
N ASP A 180 5.66 -2.92 -6.00
CA ASP A 180 6.18 -4.08 -5.22
C ASP A 180 7.02 -3.68 -3.98
N ASP A 181 6.79 -2.48 -3.44
CA ASP A 181 7.47 -1.95 -2.26
C ASP A 181 6.84 -2.52 -0.98
N TYR A 182 7.48 -3.53 -0.39
CA TYR A 182 7.02 -4.18 0.84
C TYR A 182 7.05 -3.23 2.05
N ASP A 183 8.09 -2.43 2.21
CA ASP A 183 8.30 -1.64 3.43
C ASP A 183 7.34 -0.45 3.48
N ALA A 184 7.17 0.28 2.37
CA ALA A 184 6.19 1.35 2.26
C ALA A 184 4.75 0.82 2.38
N CYS A 185 4.45 -0.35 1.79
CA CYS A 185 3.14 -0.98 1.90
C CYS A 185 2.86 -1.46 3.34
N SER A 186 3.88 -1.99 4.04
CA SER A 186 3.79 -2.43 5.44
C SER A 186 3.55 -1.26 6.39
N ALA A 187 4.31 -0.16 6.24
CA ALA A 187 4.09 1.07 7.00
C ALA A 187 2.69 1.67 6.73
N ALA A 188 2.26 1.72 5.46
CA ALA A 188 0.95 2.26 5.10
C ALA A 188 -0.23 1.38 5.57
N LEU A 189 -0.05 0.05 5.69
CA LEU A 189 -1.03 -0.90 6.24
C LEU A 189 -1.02 -1.04 7.78
N TRP A 190 0.00 -0.51 8.46
CA TRP A 190 0.19 -0.66 9.91
C TRP A 190 -1.07 -0.30 10.74
N VAL A 191 -1.29 -1.04 11.82
CA VAL A 191 -2.51 -0.97 12.62
C VAL A 191 -2.17 -1.15 14.10
N GLU A 192 -2.71 -0.28 14.96
CA GLU A 192 -2.43 -0.36 16.40
C GLU A 192 -3.15 -1.55 17.05
N PRO A 193 -2.62 -2.15 18.15
CA PRO A 193 -3.21 -3.33 18.78
C PRO A 193 -4.69 -3.16 19.16
N ASN A 194 -5.05 -1.96 19.63
CA ASN A 194 -6.41 -1.60 20.06
C ASN A 194 -7.22 -0.87 18.97
N ALA A 195 -6.82 -0.96 17.69
CA ALA A 195 -7.50 -0.27 16.60
C ALA A 195 -8.78 -0.99 16.14
N ASP A 196 -9.77 -0.21 15.69
CA ASP A 196 -10.98 -0.73 15.07
C ASP A 196 -10.66 -1.38 13.70
N LEU A 197 -10.50 -2.71 13.71
CA LEU A 197 -10.25 -3.54 12.53
C LEU A 197 -11.37 -3.44 11.47
N ILE A 198 -12.60 -3.12 11.87
CA ILE A 198 -13.74 -2.96 10.96
C ILE A 198 -13.59 -1.66 10.16
N GLN A 199 -13.16 -0.57 10.80
CA GLN A 199 -12.88 0.70 10.12
C GLN A 199 -11.58 0.61 9.30
N TRP A 200 -10.54 -0.05 9.81
CA TRP A 200 -9.31 -0.31 9.04
C TRP A 200 -9.60 -1.09 7.76
N TRP A 201 -10.34 -2.19 7.84
CA TRP A 201 -10.77 -2.94 6.66
C TRP A 201 -11.65 -2.11 5.72
N LYS A 202 -12.70 -1.47 6.25
CA LYS A 202 -13.69 -0.71 5.46
C LYS A 202 -13.14 0.55 4.81
N ARG A 203 -12.15 1.23 5.40
CA ARG A 203 -11.62 2.52 4.94
C ARG A 203 -10.26 2.44 4.26
N LEU A 204 -9.44 1.45 4.59
CA LEU A 204 -8.10 1.27 4.03
C LEU A 204 -8.03 0.04 3.13
N VAL A 205 -8.12 -1.16 3.72
CA VAL A 205 -7.69 -2.39 3.06
C VAL A 205 -8.60 -2.77 1.90
N ARG A 206 -9.92 -2.83 2.11
CA ARG A 206 -10.87 -3.15 1.04
C ARG A 206 -10.82 -2.11 -0.10
N PRO A 207 -10.89 -0.79 0.15
CA PRO A 207 -10.75 0.22 -0.91
C PRO A 207 -9.40 0.16 -1.64
N ALA A 208 -8.30 -0.18 -0.96
CA ALA A 208 -7.01 -0.37 -1.62
C ALA A 208 -7.02 -1.60 -2.56
N LEU A 209 -7.63 -2.71 -2.13
CA LEU A 209 -7.78 -3.91 -2.95
C LEU A 209 -8.71 -3.71 -4.15
N GLU A 210 -9.83 -3.00 -3.96
CA GLU A 210 -10.75 -2.61 -5.04
C GLU A 210 -10.03 -1.73 -6.08
N ARG A 211 -9.19 -0.79 -5.63
CA ARG A 211 -8.36 0.05 -6.52
C ARG A 211 -7.25 -0.75 -7.20
N ILE A 212 -6.53 -1.64 -6.50
CA ILE A 212 -5.50 -2.50 -7.11
C ILE A 212 -6.12 -3.39 -8.20
N ALA A 213 -7.32 -3.94 -7.96
CA ALA A 213 -8.04 -4.75 -8.93
C ALA A 213 -8.49 -3.97 -10.19
N SER A 214 -8.54 -2.63 -10.14
CA SER A 214 -8.85 -1.79 -11.30
C SER A 214 -7.62 -1.34 -12.11
N HIS A 215 -6.42 -1.80 -11.77
CA HIS A 215 -5.18 -1.46 -12.50
C HIS A 215 -4.67 -2.67 -13.29
N THR A 216 -4.36 -2.46 -14.58
CA THR A 216 -3.62 -3.44 -15.39
C THR A 216 -2.13 -3.34 -15.05
N VAL A 217 -1.54 -4.44 -14.55
CA VAL A 217 -0.15 -4.46 -14.07
C VAL A 217 0.69 -5.43 -14.89
N LEU A 218 1.79 -4.94 -15.46
CA LEU A 218 2.82 -5.76 -16.08
C LEU A 218 3.80 -6.24 -15.00
N ALA A 219 3.47 -7.34 -14.34
CA ALA A 219 4.24 -7.89 -13.23
C ALA A 219 5.43 -8.75 -13.69
N THR A 220 6.56 -8.66 -12.96
CA THR A 220 7.66 -9.64 -13.07
C THR A 220 7.22 -10.97 -12.45
N PRO A 221 7.70 -12.15 -12.92
CA PRO A 221 7.40 -13.42 -12.27
C PRO A 221 7.65 -13.40 -10.76
N GLY A 222 6.63 -13.75 -9.97
CA GLY A 222 6.63 -13.70 -8.51
C GLY A 222 5.97 -12.45 -7.91
N GLN A 223 5.89 -11.34 -8.65
CA GLN A 223 5.25 -10.10 -8.18
C GLN A 223 3.73 -10.16 -8.32
N SER A 224 3.02 -9.66 -7.32
CA SER A 224 1.57 -9.45 -7.40
C SER A 224 1.13 -8.44 -6.33
N PRO A 225 0.71 -7.21 -6.72
CA PRO A 225 0.26 -6.19 -5.78
C PRO A 225 -0.85 -6.66 -4.83
N LYS A 226 -1.75 -7.54 -5.32
CA LYS A 226 -2.80 -8.17 -4.50
C LYS A 226 -2.19 -9.11 -3.45
N MET A 227 -1.26 -9.98 -3.83
CA MET A 227 -0.64 -10.92 -2.88
C MET A 227 0.27 -10.22 -1.86
N LEU A 228 0.91 -9.12 -2.25
CA LEU A 228 1.71 -8.28 -1.36
C LEU A 228 0.84 -7.68 -0.24
N VAL A 229 -0.29 -7.05 -0.59
CA VAL A 229 -1.27 -6.56 0.39
C VAL A 229 -1.84 -7.70 1.23
N PHE A 230 -2.18 -8.85 0.62
CA PHE A 230 -2.70 -10.02 1.35
C PHE A 230 -1.71 -10.52 2.40
N ARG A 231 -0.42 -10.67 2.04
CA ARG A 231 0.64 -11.09 2.96
C ARG A 231 0.74 -10.12 4.15
N ILE A 232 0.87 -8.83 3.89
CA ILE A 232 1.04 -7.81 4.93
C ILE A 232 -0.18 -7.74 5.85
N VAL A 233 -1.41 -7.81 5.29
CA VAL A 233 -2.64 -7.86 6.10
C VAL A 233 -2.64 -9.06 7.04
N LEU A 234 -2.27 -10.24 6.56
CA LEU A 234 -2.23 -11.46 7.39
C LEU A 234 -1.12 -11.39 8.46
N GLU A 235 0.04 -10.81 8.14
CA GLU A 235 1.13 -10.55 9.09
C GLU A 235 0.67 -9.59 10.22
N GLN A 236 -0.07 -8.52 9.88
CA GLN A 236 -0.61 -7.57 10.87
C GLN A 236 -1.72 -8.19 11.73
N LEU A 237 -2.67 -8.93 11.13
CA LEU A 237 -3.71 -9.64 11.88
C LEU A 237 -3.12 -10.70 12.83
N GLN A 238 -2.09 -11.42 12.38
CA GLN A 238 -1.37 -12.38 13.22
C GLN A 238 -0.61 -11.70 14.37
N ARG A 239 -0.05 -10.50 14.16
CA ARG A 239 0.57 -9.73 15.25
C ARG A 239 -0.44 -9.39 16.35
N ILE A 240 -1.58 -8.80 15.98
CA ILE A 240 -2.64 -8.43 16.94
C ILE A 240 -3.18 -9.66 17.69
N THR A 241 -3.58 -10.70 16.94
CA THR A 241 -4.24 -11.88 17.53
C THR A 241 -3.32 -12.82 18.30
N ARG A 242 -1.99 -12.67 18.20
CA ARG A 242 -1.03 -13.49 19.00
C ARG A 242 -1.07 -13.13 20.48
N ASP A 243 -1.21 -11.85 20.80
CA ASP A 243 -1.22 -11.39 22.20
C ASP A 243 -2.49 -11.89 22.92
N ASP A 244 -3.65 -11.86 22.25
CA ASP A 244 -4.91 -12.40 22.76
C ASP A 244 -4.98 -13.95 22.76
N SER A 245 -4.46 -14.63 21.74
CA SER A 245 -4.68 -16.08 21.57
C SER A 245 -4.02 -16.94 22.66
N GLY A 246 -3.01 -16.42 23.37
CA GLY A 246 -2.50 -17.02 24.61
C GLY A 246 -3.55 -17.13 25.71
N VAL A 247 -4.49 -16.16 25.79
CA VAL A 247 -5.58 -16.15 26.79
C VAL A 247 -6.63 -17.24 26.48
N PHE A 248 -6.92 -17.48 25.20
CA PHE A 248 -7.88 -18.49 24.78
C PHE A 248 -7.36 -19.93 24.92
N ALA A 249 -6.04 -20.13 24.97
CA ALA A 249 -5.43 -21.46 25.16
C ALA A 249 -5.55 -21.99 26.60
N GLY A 250 -5.74 -21.12 27.61
CA GLY A 250 -5.64 -21.48 29.02
C GLY A 250 -6.97 -21.75 29.75
N HIS A 251 -8.12 -21.32 29.23
CA HIS A 251 -9.38 -21.33 29.99
C HIS A 251 -10.52 -22.10 29.27
N PRO A 252 -10.97 -23.26 29.78
CA PRO A 252 -11.98 -24.10 29.11
C PRO A 252 -13.37 -23.45 29.05
N SER A 253 -13.61 -22.39 29.82
CA SER A 253 -14.81 -21.54 29.69
C SER A 253 -14.85 -20.80 28.35
N LYS A 254 -13.71 -20.24 27.87
CA LYS A 254 -13.62 -19.51 26.59
C LYS A 254 -13.61 -20.41 25.33
N LEU A 255 -13.71 -21.73 25.50
CA LEU A 255 -14.01 -22.66 24.41
C LEU A 255 -15.51 -22.72 24.08
N ARG A 256 -16.39 -22.25 24.96
CA ARG A 256 -17.85 -22.24 24.73
C ARG A 256 -18.23 -21.22 23.66
N ASP A 257 -17.62 -20.04 23.68
CA ASP A 257 -18.00 -18.89 22.85
C ASP A 257 -17.31 -18.92 21.48
N MET A 258 -17.18 -20.11 20.89
CA MET A 258 -16.48 -20.35 19.63
C MET A 258 -17.39 -20.16 18.41
N VAL A 259 -16.84 -19.50 17.39
CA VAL A 259 -17.53 -19.25 16.11
C VAL A 259 -16.66 -19.78 14.98
N LEU A 260 -17.23 -20.69 14.17
CA LEU A 260 -16.54 -21.22 12.98
C LEU A 260 -16.79 -20.30 11.78
N VAL A 261 -15.71 -19.80 11.19
CA VAL A 261 -15.71 -18.91 10.02
C VAL A 261 -15.23 -19.70 8.80
N PHE A 262 -16.17 -20.24 8.04
CA PHE A 262 -15.94 -21.01 6.82
C PHE A 262 -15.65 -20.09 5.62
N THR A 263 -14.61 -20.44 4.86
CA THR A 263 -14.29 -19.86 3.55
C THR A 263 -14.56 -20.88 2.44
N PRO A 264 -15.25 -20.54 1.33
CA PRO A 264 -15.48 -21.49 0.24
C PRO A 264 -14.17 -21.85 -0.48
N ASP A 265 -14.01 -23.08 -0.98
CA ASP A 265 -12.75 -23.53 -1.64
C ASP A 265 -12.45 -22.73 -2.92
N SER A 266 -13.50 -22.19 -3.56
CA SER A 266 -13.32 -21.25 -4.67
C SER A 266 -12.65 -19.92 -4.30
N GLU A 267 -12.56 -19.59 -3.01
CA GLU A 267 -11.95 -18.38 -2.45
C GLU A 267 -10.85 -18.72 -1.42
N ARG A 268 -9.85 -19.50 -1.86
CA ARG A 268 -8.74 -20.08 -1.08
C ARG A 268 -7.97 -19.17 -0.12
N LEU A 269 -8.17 -17.86 -0.18
CA LEU A 269 -7.59 -16.91 0.76
C LEU A 269 -8.51 -15.69 0.95
N SER A 270 -9.70 -15.90 1.51
CA SER A 270 -10.62 -14.81 1.84
C SER A 270 -10.05 -13.92 2.95
N LEU A 271 -9.55 -12.73 2.61
CA LEU A 271 -9.13 -11.75 3.62
C LEU A 271 -10.29 -11.29 4.50
N SER A 272 -11.49 -11.15 3.94
CA SER A 272 -12.68 -10.76 4.70
C SER A 272 -12.94 -11.72 5.86
N ALA A 273 -12.80 -13.03 5.64
CA ALA A 273 -12.92 -14.03 6.68
C ALA A 273 -11.83 -13.88 7.76
N HIS A 274 -10.58 -13.62 7.36
CA HIS A 274 -9.46 -13.44 8.30
C HIS A 274 -9.62 -12.18 9.16
N VAL A 275 -10.01 -11.05 8.57
CA VAL A 275 -10.33 -9.82 9.30
C VAL A 275 -11.52 -10.05 10.23
N LEU A 276 -12.56 -10.77 9.80
CA LEU A 276 -13.72 -11.06 10.64
C LEU A 276 -13.32 -11.91 11.85
N ALA A 277 -12.56 -12.98 11.64
CA ALA A 277 -12.07 -13.83 12.73
C ALA A 277 -11.19 -13.07 13.73
N ALA A 278 -10.30 -12.19 13.24
CA ALA A 278 -9.47 -11.34 14.10
C ALA A 278 -10.29 -10.27 14.85
N ALA A 279 -11.28 -9.65 14.19
CA ALA A 279 -12.19 -8.71 14.84
C ALA A 279 -13.02 -9.39 15.94
N LEU A 280 -13.49 -10.63 15.70
CA LEU A 280 -14.19 -11.44 16.70
C LEU A 280 -13.32 -11.68 17.94
N VAL A 281 -12.04 -12.02 17.76
CA VAL A 281 -11.07 -12.21 18.87
C VAL A 281 -10.94 -10.94 19.72
N GLY A 282 -10.76 -9.76 19.10
CA GLY A 282 -10.77 -8.47 19.81
C GLY A 282 -12.13 -8.13 20.45
N GLY A 283 -13.22 -8.66 19.90
CA GLY A 283 -14.56 -8.67 20.50
C GLY A 283 -14.77 -9.71 21.61
N ASN A 284 -13.70 -10.34 22.12
CA ASN A 284 -13.69 -11.47 23.06
C ASN A 284 -14.34 -12.79 22.59
N VAL A 285 -14.81 -12.86 21.34
CA VAL A 285 -15.43 -14.05 20.74
C VAL A 285 -14.36 -14.94 20.10
N ASN A 286 -14.42 -16.25 20.34
CA ASN A 286 -13.37 -17.17 19.92
C ASN A 286 -13.52 -17.57 18.43
N GLY A 287 -13.19 -16.65 17.53
CA GLY A 287 -13.24 -16.87 16.08
C GLY A 287 -12.22 -17.90 15.61
N ARG A 288 -12.66 -18.89 14.81
CA ARG A 288 -11.79 -19.90 14.20
C ARG A 288 -12.10 -20.07 12.72
N LEU A 289 -11.08 -19.87 11.89
CA LEU A 289 -11.17 -20.04 10.44
C LEU A 289 -11.24 -21.52 10.07
N VAL A 290 -12.09 -21.83 9.10
CA VAL A 290 -12.21 -23.16 8.49
C VAL A 290 -11.94 -23.03 6.99
N SER A 291 -10.75 -23.46 6.59
CA SER A 291 -10.26 -23.42 5.21
C SER A 291 -9.81 -24.82 4.77
N GLY A 292 -10.34 -25.32 3.66
CA GLY A 292 -10.04 -26.66 3.15
C GLY A 292 -11.02 -27.09 2.06
N PRO A 293 -10.95 -28.34 1.59
CA PRO A 293 -11.91 -28.87 0.63
C PRO A 293 -13.33 -28.91 1.22
N GLU A 294 -14.29 -28.36 0.48
CA GLU A 294 -15.70 -28.25 0.87
C GLU A 294 -16.42 -29.62 0.82
N SER A 295 -16.23 -30.41 1.88
CA SER A 295 -16.82 -31.74 2.09
C SER A 295 -18.00 -31.65 3.08
N PRO A 296 -19.24 -32.07 2.72
CA PRO A 296 -20.39 -31.98 3.62
C PRO A 296 -20.17 -32.77 4.91
N LYS A 297 -19.62 -34.00 4.77
CA LYS A 297 -19.29 -34.87 5.90
C LYS A 297 -18.27 -34.21 6.83
N SER A 298 -17.17 -33.67 6.30
CA SER A 298 -16.09 -33.10 7.11
C SER A 298 -16.53 -31.81 7.82
N ILE A 299 -17.46 -31.04 7.24
CA ILE A 299 -18.08 -29.89 7.88
C ILE A 299 -18.98 -30.34 9.06
N VAL A 300 -19.81 -31.36 8.86
CA VAL A 300 -20.65 -31.94 9.94
C VAL A 300 -19.80 -32.52 11.08
N GLU A 301 -18.74 -33.26 10.76
CA GLU A 301 -17.77 -33.80 11.74
C GLU A 301 -17.07 -32.67 12.51
N LEU A 302 -16.61 -31.62 11.82
CA LEU A 302 -15.97 -30.46 12.46
C LEU A 302 -16.94 -29.72 13.40
N VAL A 303 -18.19 -29.51 12.99
CA VAL A 303 -19.22 -28.87 13.83
C VAL A 303 -19.52 -29.72 15.07
N ALA A 304 -19.63 -31.04 14.94
CA ALA A 304 -19.83 -31.96 16.07
C ALA A 304 -18.68 -31.93 17.08
N MET A 305 -17.43 -31.85 16.59
CA MET A 305 -16.22 -31.79 17.43
C MET A 305 -16.02 -30.41 18.08
N ALA A 306 -16.26 -29.33 17.33
CA ALA A 306 -16.01 -27.96 17.77
C ALA A 306 -17.12 -27.40 18.67
N ARG A 307 -18.38 -27.80 18.44
CA ARG A 307 -19.57 -27.32 19.18
C ARG A 307 -19.69 -25.77 19.24
N PRO A 308 -19.67 -25.06 18.10
CA PRO A 308 -19.71 -23.60 18.08
C PRO A 308 -21.07 -23.03 18.53
N VAL A 309 -21.10 -21.75 18.90
CA VAL A 309 -22.33 -20.97 19.12
C VAL A 309 -22.93 -20.50 17.80
N ALA A 310 -22.11 -20.31 16.76
CA ALA A 310 -22.56 -19.95 15.41
C ALA A 310 -21.61 -20.48 14.33
N ALA A 311 -22.17 -20.77 13.15
CA ALA A 311 -21.44 -21.00 11.91
C ALA A 311 -21.54 -19.76 11.01
N VAL A 312 -20.44 -19.37 10.36
CA VAL A 312 -20.38 -18.17 9.51
C VAL A 312 -19.71 -18.52 8.20
N TYR A 313 -20.43 -18.44 7.09
CA TYR A 313 -19.87 -18.55 5.74
C TYR A 313 -19.58 -17.16 5.21
N VAL A 314 -18.30 -16.85 4.99
CA VAL A 314 -17.85 -15.59 4.38
C VAL A 314 -17.47 -15.87 2.94
N ALA A 315 -18.19 -15.23 1.99
CA ALA A 315 -17.96 -15.41 0.57
C ALA A 315 -18.08 -14.06 -0.15
N ASP A 316 -16.98 -13.53 -0.68
CA ASP A 316 -16.95 -12.17 -1.21
C ASP A 316 -17.47 -12.07 -2.65
N GLN A 317 -17.40 -13.16 -3.43
CA GLN A 317 -17.67 -13.12 -4.88
C GLN A 317 -18.61 -14.21 -5.43
N ARG A 318 -18.90 -15.27 -4.69
CA ARG A 318 -19.76 -16.38 -5.13
C ARG A 318 -20.77 -16.75 -4.04
N PRO A 319 -21.93 -17.33 -4.39
CA PRO A 319 -22.79 -17.94 -3.38
C PRO A 319 -22.05 -19.12 -2.71
N PRO A 320 -22.30 -19.40 -1.42
CA PRO A 320 -21.82 -20.62 -0.76
C PRO A 320 -22.46 -21.86 -1.40
N ASN A 321 -21.82 -23.02 -1.27
CA ASN A 321 -22.39 -24.27 -1.77
C ASN A 321 -23.64 -24.66 -0.96
N THR A 322 -24.80 -24.59 -1.63
CA THR A 322 -26.13 -24.88 -1.06
C THR A 322 -26.21 -26.26 -0.41
N GLU A 323 -25.60 -27.29 -1.01
CA GLU A 323 -25.67 -28.67 -0.52
C GLU A 323 -25.04 -28.82 0.87
N LEU A 324 -23.91 -28.13 1.13
CA LEU A 324 -23.25 -28.13 2.44
C LEU A 324 -24.13 -27.49 3.51
N LEU A 325 -24.78 -26.38 3.14
CA LEU A 325 -25.66 -25.63 4.03
C LEU A 325 -26.94 -26.41 4.33
N GLU A 326 -27.56 -27.04 3.34
CA GLU A 326 -28.72 -27.93 3.52
C GLU A 326 -28.39 -29.10 4.44
N GLN A 327 -27.23 -29.74 4.27
CA GLN A 327 -26.76 -30.80 5.16
C GLN A 327 -26.52 -30.27 6.59
N LEU A 328 -25.89 -29.11 6.76
CA LEU A 328 -25.63 -28.52 8.08
C LEU A 328 -26.94 -28.08 8.76
N ILE A 329 -27.88 -27.48 8.04
CA ILE A 329 -29.23 -27.12 8.55
C ILE A 329 -29.98 -28.36 9.04
N SER A 330 -29.92 -29.46 8.27
CA SER A 330 -30.60 -30.73 8.59
C SER A 330 -30.03 -31.40 9.85
N HIS A 331 -28.69 -31.42 10.01
CA HIS A 331 -28.04 -32.00 11.19
C HIS A 331 -28.09 -31.07 12.43
N TYR A 332 -28.14 -29.75 12.22
CA TYR A 332 -28.06 -28.75 13.29
C TYR A 332 -29.22 -27.72 13.22
N PRO A 333 -30.47 -28.15 13.47
CA PRO A 333 -31.68 -27.34 13.25
C PRO A 333 -31.87 -26.14 14.20
N GLN A 334 -30.97 -25.92 15.16
CA GLN A 334 -30.98 -24.75 16.05
C GLN A 334 -29.66 -23.96 16.03
N LEU A 335 -28.64 -24.40 15.29
CA LEU A 335 -27.37 -23.68 15.17
C LEU A 335 -27.56 -22.42 14.30
N PRO A 336 -27.25 -21.20 14.81
CA PRO A 336 -27.27 -19.99 13.99
C PRO A 336 -26.23 -20.04 12.86
N ILE A 337 -26.67 -19.73 11.64
CA ILE A 337 -25.87 -19.77 10.41
C ILE A 337 -25.89 -18.40 9.75
N PHE A 338 -24.72 -17.78 9.60
CA PHE A 338 -24.57 -16.49 8.95
C PHE A 338 -23.97 -16.64 7.56
N ILE A 339 -24.58 -16.00 6.56
CA ILE A 339 -24.08 -15.97 5.18
C ILE A 339 -23.67 -14.53 4.88
N GLY A 340 -22.36 -14.29 4.97
CA GLY A 340 -21.75 -12.97 5.00
C GLY A 340 -21.26 -12.49 3.64
N LEU A 341 -21.38 -11.17 3.42
CA LEU A 341 -20.71 -10.35 2.38
C LEU A 341 -21.05 -10.62 0.91
N GLY A 342 -21.57 -11.80 0.58
CA GLY A 342 -21.83 -12.22 -0.79
C GLY A 342 -22.91 -11.45 -1.54
N GLY A 343 -22.98 -11.74 -2.85
CA GLY A 343 -23.72 -10.98 -3.86
C GLY A 343 -25.20 -10.69 -3.58
N SER A 344 -25.76 -9.75 -4.35
CA SER A 344 -27.11 -9.21 -4.22
C SER A 344 -28.25 -10.21 -4.47
N GLU A 345 -27.93 -11.40 -4.96
CA GLU A 345 -28.85 -12.52 -5.20
C GLU A 345 -29.62 -12.92 -3.92
N PRO A 346 -30.86 -13.43 -4.06
CA PRO A 346 -31.60 -14.02 -2.94
C PRO A 346 -30.92 -15.30 -2.42
N LEU A 347 -31.32 -15.75 -1.23
CA LEU A 347 -31.01 -17.12 -0.79
C LEU A 347 -31.84 -18.12 -1.60
N ALA A 348 -31.27 -19.29 -1.89
CA ALA A 348 -32.03 -20.42 -2.41
C ALA A 348 -33.21 -20.74 -1.46
N PRO A 349 -34.40 -21.15 -1.95
CA PRO A 349 -35.58 -21.32 -1.10
C PRO A 349 -35.38 -22.28 0.07
N SER A 350 -34.56 -23.33 -0.10
CA SER A 350 -34.16 -24.28 0.94
C SER A 350 -33.36 -23.66 2.10
N LEU A 351 -32.71 -22.53 1.86
CA LEU A 351 -31.93 -21.78 2.86
C LEU A 351 -32.73 -20.66 3.54
N GLN A 352 -34.03 -20.49 3.22
CA GLN A 352 -34.89 -19.46 3.80
C GLN A 352 -35.53 -19.93 5.13
N VAL A 353 -34.69 -20.42 6.04
CA VAL A 353 -35.07 -20.96 7.36
C VAL A 353 -34.69 -19.99 8.49
N PRO A 354 -35.39 -19.99 9.64
CA PRO A 354 -35.19 -18.97 10.69
C PRO A 354 -33.77 -18.88 11.27
N GLN A 355 -33.00 -19.98 11.26
CA GLN A 355 -31.63 -19.99 11.76
C GLN A 355 -30.59 -19.41 10.77
N VAL A 356 -30.97 -19.16 9.51
CA VAL A 356 -30.07 -18.70 8.44
C VAL A 356 -30.26 -17.20 8.18
N SER A 357 -29.21 -16.40 8.42
CA SER A 357 -29.21 -14.95 8.23
C SER A 357 -28.19 -14.50 7.19
N LYS A 358 -28.66 -13.94 6.06
CA LYS A 358 -27.77 -13.35 5.03
C LYS A 358 -27.48 -11.88 5.31
N ILE A 359 -26.23 -11.55 5.63
CA ILE A 359 -25.81 -10.20 6.06
C ILE A 359 -24.74 -9.63 5.10
N ARG A 360 -25.11 -8.57 4.38
CA ARG A 360 -24.27 -7.94 3.33
C ARG A 360 -23.26 -6.92 3.87
N SER A 361 -23.42 -6.45 5.11
CA SER A 361 -22.56 -5.43 5.73
C SER A 361 -21.61 -6.09 6.73
N PHE A 362 -20.30 -5.92 6.53
CA PHE A 362 -19.25 -6.46 7.40
C PHE A 362 -19.45 -6.07 8.88
N ALA A 363 -19.77 -4.81 9.14
CA ALA A 363 -20.00 -4.32 10.50
C ALA A 363 -21.25 -4.94 11.13
N ALA A 364 -22.33 -5.11 10.36
CA ALA A 364 -23.54 -5.75 10.86
C ALA A 364 -23.32 -7.24 11.13
N LEU A 365 -22.61 -7.93 10.24
CA LEU A 365 -22.24 -9.34 10.40
C LEU A 365 -21.45 -9.56 11.69
N PHE A 366 -20.42 -8.73 11.92
CA PHE A 366 -19.67 -8.73 13.17
C PHE A 366 -20.55 -8.51 14.40
N HIS A 367 -21.36 -7.44 14.43
CA HIS A 367 -22.17 -7.12 15.60
C HIS A 367 -23.25 -8.17 15.91
N GLU A 368 -23.84 -8.79 14.88
CA GLU A 368 -24.83 -9.87 15.04
C GLU A 368 -24.19 -11.13 15.67
N ILE A 369 -23.03 -11.55 15.15
CA ILE A 369 -22.26 -12.68 15.69
C ILE A 369 -21.86 -12.40 17.15
N VAL A 370 -21.37 -11.19 17.45
CA VAL A 370 -20.97 -10.80 18.81
C VAL A 370 -22.16 -10.74 19.76
N ALA A 371 -23.33 -10.28 19.30
CA ALA A 371 -24.55 -10.27 20.12
C ALA A 371 -25.03 -11.68 20.48
N ILE A 372 -24.91 -12.64 19.55
CA ILE A 372 -25.30 -14.04 19.77
C ILE A 372 -24.27 -14.80 20.60
N ALA A 373 -22.97 -14.62 20.35
CA ALA A 373 -21.91 -15.25 21.12
C ALA A 373 -21.91 -14.79 22.60
N ASN A 374 -22.28 -13.53 22.87
CA ASN A 374 -22.45 -13.02 24.24
C ASN A 374 -23.84 -13.30 24.85
N ASN A 375 -24.73 -14.04 24.17
CA ASN A 375 -26.04 -14.42 24.71
C ASN A 375 -25.97 -15.83 25.33
N PRO A 376 -25.92 -15.97 26.68
CA PRO A 376 -25.70 -17.25 27.35
C PRO A 376 -26.81 -18.28 27.10
N SER A 377 -27.97 -17.83 26.63
CA SER A 377 -29.16 -18.65 26.38
C SER A 377 -29.00 -19.65 25.22
N PHE A 378 -28.09 -19.38 24.27
CA PHE A 378 -27.96 -20.20 23.05
C PHE A 378 -26.89 -21.30 23.17
N GLY A 379 -25.70 -20.99 23.67
CA GLY A 379 -24.55 -21.90 23.61
C GLY A 379 -24.58 -23.06 24.62
N SER A 380 -25.23 -22.88 25.76
CA SER A 380 -25.23 -23.88 26.85
C SER A 380 -26.09 -25.10 26.55
N ASP A 381 -27.33 -24.88 26.17
CA ASP A 381 -28.38 -25.90 26.34
C ASP A 381 -28.54 -26.73 25.06
N TYR A 382 -28.36 -26.12 23.89
CA TYR A 382 -28.39 -26.80 22.59
C TYR A 382 -27.45 -28.01 22.53
N TRP A 383 -26.17 -27.82 22.88
CA TRP A 383 -25.18 -28.90 22.84
C TRP A 383 -25.38 -29.96 23.93
N GLN A 384 -26.11 -29.65 25.00
CA GLN A 384 -26.52 -30.63 26.02
C GLN A 384 -27.65 -31.52 25.47
N ASP A 385 -28.69 -30.93 24.91
CA ASP A 385 -29.80 -31.71 24.33
C ASP A 385 -29.40 -32.48 23.07
N GLN A 386 -28.53 -31.93 22.21
CA GLN A 386 -28.01 -32.70 21.08
C GLN A 386 -27.10 -33.86 21.53
N THR A 387 -26.38 -33.72 22.65
CA THR A 387 -25.64 -34.85 23.25
C THR A 387 -26.59 -35.93 23.78
N ARG A 388 -27.76 -35.55 24.35
CA ARG A 388 -28.80 -36.51 24.74
C ARG A 388 -29.39 -37.24 23.54
N LEU A 389 -29.70 -36.52 22.45
CA LEU A 389 -30.26 -37.12 21.22
C LEU A 389 -29.31 -38.15 20.59
N VAL A 390 -28.04 -37.79 20.37
CA VAL A 390 -27.04 -38.73 19.82
C VAL A 390 -26.85 -39.94 20.74
N SER A 391 -26.94 -39.77 22.06
CA SER A 391 -26.86 -40.87 23.03
C SER A 391 -28.07 -41.81 22.97
N LEU A 392 -29.25 -41.32 22.59
CA LEU A 392 -30.47 -42.11 22.41
C LEU A 392 -30.49 -42.84 21.07
N GLU A 393 -29.87 -42.29 20.02
CA GLU A 393 -29.72 -42.97 18.73
C GLU A 393 -28.71 -44.13 18.80
N HIS A 394 -27.69 -44.05 19.66
CA HIS A 394 -26.78 -45.17 19.95
C HIS A 394 -27.38 -46.25 20.89
N LEU A 395 -28.65 -46.12 21.29
CA LEU A 395 -29.41 -47.08 22.11
C LEU A 395 -30.57 -47.73 21.33
N ARG A 396 -30.50 -47.73 19.99
CA ARG A 396 -31.41 -48.39 19.05
C ARG A 396 -30.66 -49.25 18.04
#